data_AF-A0A811AQK9-F1
#
_entry.id   AF-A0A811AQK9-F1
#
_cell.length_a   1.000
_cell.length_b   1.000
_cell.length_c   1.000
_cell.angle_alpha   90.00
_cell.angle_beta   90.00
_cell.angle_gamma   90.00
#
_symmetry.space_group_name_H-M   'P 1'
#
loop_
_entity.id
_entity.type
_entity.pdbx_description
1 polymer ?
#
loop_
_entity_poly.entity_id
_entity_poly.type
_entity_poly.pdbx_seq_one_letter_code
_entity_poly.pdbx_strand_id
1 'polypeptide(L)' 'MNVRGRPLVVLVDGVRLNSSRTDSRQLDSIDPFNIDHIEVISGATSLYGGGSTGGLINIVTKKASRKP' A
#
# COMPACT_ATOMS: atom_id res chain seq x y z
N MET A 1 -0.80 10.60 2.89
CA MET A 1 -0.59 10.59 1.43
C MET A 1 -1.92 10.90 0.75
N ASN A 2 -2.02 11.89 -0.16
CA ASN A 2 -3.31 12.35 -0.70
C ASN A 2 -3.30 12.41 -2.24
N VAL A 3 -4.43 12.08 -2.87
CA VAL A 3 -4.67 12.32 -4.30
C VAL A 3 -5.76 13.37 -4.41
N ARG A 4 -5.42 14.54 -4.96
CA ARG A 4 -6.34 15.68 -5.12
C ARG A 4 -7.10 16.03 -3.83
N GLY A 5 -6.40 16.02 -2.70
CA GLY A 5 -6.95 16.35 -1.38
C GLY A 5 -7.76 15.24 -0.70
N ARG A 6 -7.88 14.06 -1.33
CA ARG A 6 -8.59 12.91 -0.76
C ARG A 6 -7.59 11.90 -0.18
N PRO A 7 -7.84 11.34 1.01
CA PRO A 7 -6.95 10.35 1.62
C PRO A 7 -6.84 9.10 0.76
N LEU A 8 -5.61 8.61 0.64
CA LEU A 8 -5.29 7.29 0.10
C LEU A 8 -5.11 6.29 1.23
N VAL A 9 -5.38 5.02 0.94
CA VAL A 9 -5.00 3.90 1.79
C VAL A 9 -3.78 3.22 1.19
N VAL A 10 -2.78 2.90 2.02
CA VAL A 10 -1.60 2.15 1.60
C VAL A 10 -1.66 0.74 2.15
N LEU A 11 -1.41 -0.24 1.29
CA LEU A 11 -1.37 -1.66 1.59
C LEU A 11 0.02 -2.22 1.31
N VAL A 12 0.40 -3.27 2.04
CA VAL A 12 1.54 -4.14 1.72
C VAL A 12 1.00 -5.56 1.63
N ASP A 13 1.18 -6.20 0.47
CA ASP A 13 0.64 -7.53 0.19
C ASP A 13 -0.86 -7.66 0.54
N GLY A 14 -1.64 -6.60 0.28
CA GLY A 14 -3.08 -6.53 0.58
C GLY A 14 -3.43 -6.24 2.05
N VAL A 15 -2.44 -6.18 2.94
CA VAL A 15 -2.63 -5.83 4.35
C VAL A 15 -2.52 -4.32 4.54
N ARG A 16 -3.52 -3.71 5.17
CA ARG A 16 -3.51 -2.27 5.46
C ARG A 16 -2.35 -1.92 6.39
N LEU A 17 -1.55 -0.94 5.98
CA LEU A 17 -0.63 -0.24 6.86
C LEU A 17 -1.43 0.77 7.70
N ASN A 18 -2.13 0.27 8.71
CA ASN A 18 -2.83 1.10 9.68
C ASN A 18 -1.94 1.25 10.92
N SER A 19 -1.08 2.26 10.95
CA SER A 19 -0.49 2.72 12.21
C SER A 19 -0.93 4.16 12.48
N SER A 20 -1.36 4.43 13.71
CA SER A 20 -1.64 5.77 14.24
C SER A 20 -0.41 6.70 14.24
N ARG A 21 0.73 6.23 13.72
CA ARG A 21 2.01 6.93 13.64
C ARG A 21 2.51 6.87 12.19
N THR A 22 2.31 7.96 11.45
CA THR A 22 2.95 8.34 10.17
C THR A 22 3.28 7.19 9.20
N ASP A 23 2.49 7.08 8.12
CA ASP A 23 2.70 6.19 6.97
C ASP A 23 4.15 6.17 6.44
N SER A 24 4.87 7.30 6.52
CA SER A 24 6.26 7.42 6.06
C SER A 24 7.21 6.45 6.77
N ARG A 25 7.07 6.26 8.08
CA ARG A 25 7.95 5.37 8.86
C ARG A 25 7.73 3.89 8.55
N GLN A 26 6.52 3.52 8.12
CA GLN A 26 6.24 2.15 7.70
C GLN A 26 6.76 1.89 6.29
N LEU A 27 6.71 2.87 5.39
CA LEU A 27 7.30 2.75 4.07
C LEU A 27 8.83 2.64 4.12
N ASP A 28 9.50 3.34 5.06
CA ASP A 28 10.95 3.22 5.27
C ASP A 28 11.40 1.80 5.66
N SER A 29 10.48 0.94 6.11
CA SER A 29 10.78 -0.45 6.49
C SER A 29 10.80 -1.44 5.31
N ILE A 30 10.42 -1.00 4.12
CA ILE A 30 10.37 -1.83 2.92
C ILE A 30 11.60 -1.51 2.05
N ASP A 31 12.51 -2.48 1.94
CA ASP A 31 13.59 -2.39 0.96
C ASP A 31 13.00 -2.39 -0.47
N PRO A 32 13.25 -1.35 -1.30
CA PRO A 32 12.72 -1.28 -2.65
C PRO A 32 13.15 -2.45 -3.54
N PHE A 33 14.29 -3.10 -3.26
CA PHE A 33 14.73 -4.28 -4.02
C PHE A 33 13.85 -5.51 -3.78
N ASN A 34 13.06 -5.53 -2.70
CA ASN A 34 12.12 -6.60 -2.38
C ASN A 34 10.71 -6.34 -2.93
N ILE A 35 10.49 -5.21 -3.60
CA ILE A 35 9.21 -4.91 -4.27
C ILE A 35 9.18 -5.62 -5.63
N ASP A 36 8.07 -6.30 -5.91
CA ASP A 36 7.79 -6.90 -7.22
C ASP A 36 7.17 -5.84 -8.14
N HIS A 37 6.01 -5.31 -7.73
CA HIS A 37 5.33 -4.20 -8.39
C HIS A 37 4.48 -3.38 -7.42
N ILE A 38 3.99 -2.23 -7.89
CA ILE A 38 3.08 -1.35 -7.15
C ILE A 38 1.79 -1.23 -7.93
N GLU A 39 0.67 -1.48 -7.26
CA GLU A 39 -0.67 -1.33 -7.82
C GLU A 39 -1.27 -0.01 -7.35
N VAL A 40 -1.80 0.77 -8.28
CA VAL A 40 -2.43 2.07 -7.98
C VAL A 40 -3.86 2.05 -8.50
N ILE A 41 -4.83 2.10 -7.58
CA ILE A 41 -6.24 2.21 -7.92
C ILE A 41 -6.69 3.62 -7.55
N SER A 42 -7.08 4.38 -8.56
CA SER A 42 -7.55 5.76 -8.39
C SER A 42 -9.06 5.80 -8.21
N GLY A 43 -9.54 6.67 -7.33
CA GLY A 43 -10.96 6.88 -7.08
C GLY A 43 -11.49 6.07 -5.91
N ALA A 44 -12.70 6.43 -5.48
CA ALA A 44 -13.29 5.87 -4.26
C ALA A 44 -13.58 4.37 -4.44
N THR A 45 -13.06 3.55 -3.53
CA THR A 45 -13.32 2.10 -3.51
C THR A 45 -13.44 1.56 -2.08
N SER A 46 -14.32 0.58 -1.90
CA SER A 46 -14.52 -0.14 -0.64
C SER A 46 -13.91 -1.54 -0.62
N LEU A 47 -13.31 -1.99 -1.74
CA LEU A 47 -12.78 -3.35 -1.91
C LEU A 47 -11.74 -3.74 -0.85
N TYR A 48 -10.98 -2.76 -0.35
CA TYR A 48 -9.96 -2.94 0.68
C TYR A 48 -10.30 -2.16 1.96
N GLY A 49 -11.60 -2.02 2.26
CA GLY A 49 -12.18 -1.35 3.43
C GLY A 49 -12.55 0.12 3.25
N GLY A 50 -13.19 0.69 4.28
CA GLY A 50 -13.62 2.09 4.29
C GLY A 50 -12.45 3.06 4.49
N GLY A 51 -12.56 4.26 3.89
CA GLY A 51 -11.58 5.35 4.05
C GLY A 51 -10.78 5.71 2.79
N SER A 52 -10.79 4.87 1.75
CA SER A 52 -10.05 5.10 0.50
C SER A 52 -10.80 6.03 -0.47
N THR A 53 -11.08 7.25 -0.04
CA THR A 53 -11.87 8.19 -0.87
C THR A 53 -11.09 8.67 -2.09
N GLY A 54 -9.75 8.76 -2.01
CA GLY A 54 -8.87 9.08 -3.14
C GLY A 54 -8.44 7.86 -3.97
N GLY A 55 -8.61 6.66 -3.42
CA GLY A 55 -8.07 5.41 -3.97
C GLY A 55 -7.10 4.72 -3.01
N LEU A 56 -6.38 3.73 -3.52
CA LEU A 56 -5.40 2.96 -2.75
C LEU A 56 -4.15 2.66 -3.55
N ILE A 57 -3.07 2.41 -2.80
CA ILE A 57 -1.79 1.95 -3.32
C ILE A 57 -1.45 0.66 -2.61
N ASN A 58 -1.18 -0.40 -3.36
CA ASN A 58 -0.77 -1.68 -2.82
C ASN A 58 0.66 -1.98 -3.27
N ILE A 59 1.57 -2.15 -2.31
CA ILE A 59 2.95 -2.54 -2.53
C ILE A 59 3.00 -4.06 -2.48
N VAL A 60 3.35 -4.70 -3.59
CA VAL A 60 3.45 -6.16 -3.68
C VAL A 60 4.90 -6.57 -3.53
N THR A 61 5.19 -7.46 -2.58
CA THR A 61 6.56 -7.92 -2.33
C THR A 61 6.88 -9.18 -3.15
N LYS A 62 8.16 -9.32 -3.52
CA LYS A 62 8.67 -10.50 -4.22
C LYS A 62 8.41 -11.74 -3.38
N LYS A 63 7.83 -12.77 -3.99
CA LYS A 63 7.66 -14.07 -3.33
C LYS A 63 9.01 -14.75 -3.22
N ALA A 64 9.27 -15.39 -2.08
CA ALA A 64 10.45 -16.22 -1.91
C ALA A 64 10.46 -17.32 -2.98
N SER A 65 11.47 -17.32 -3.85
CA SER A 65 11.70 -18.45 -4.73
C SER A 65 12.20 -19.60 -3.86
N ARG A 66 11.36 -20.61 -3.62
CA ARG A 66 11.83 -21.86 -3.03
C ARG A 66 12.78 -22.51 -4.04
N LYS A 67 14.08 -22.27 -3.87
CA LYS A 67 15.09 -23.04 -4.59
C LYS A 67 15.04 -24.47 -4.01
N PRO A 68 14.82 -25.50 -4.83
CA PRO A 68 14.76 -26.89 -4.37
C PRO A 68 16.10 -27.34 -3.76
#